data_AF-A0A962M3E3-F1
#
_entry.id   AF-A0A962M3E3-F1
#
_cell.length_a   1.000
_cell.length_b   1.000
_cell.length_c   1.000
_cell.angle_alpha   90.00
_cell.angle_beta   90.00
_cell.angle_gamma   90.00
#
_symmetry.space_group_name_H-M   'P 1'
#
loop_
_entity.id
_entity.type
_entity.pdbx_description
1 polymer ?
#
loop_
_entity_poly.entity_id
_entity_poly.type
_entity_poly.pdbx_seq_one_letter_code
_entity_poly.pdbx_strand_id
1 'polypeptide(L)'
;NQGRLGKELWTAGESGEQISLYAGFNEQDEARYIVEQIEQWTGAGNTRASAAILYRSNAQSRVLEEALIRAQVPYRIYGGQRFYERMEIRNALAYLRLLLSRGDDAAVERVINTPPRGIGGKTLDMVRECARSREIPLWNAITAVIAEQALPARALGALEGFVALINELDSGTDELSLEEVVEQVIQGASLIEFYQKEKGEKGQARVENLEELVSAAKQFVAGEDELPPLQQFLDSAALDAGDAQADEHEDSVQLMTLHSAKGLEFPLVFLAGMEENLFPHRMSIEEPGRL
;
A
#
# COMPACT_ATOMS: atom_id res chain seq x y z
N ASN A 1 4.32 -29.04 15.67
CA ASN A 1 4.00 -30.01 14.59
C ASN A 1 3.80 -31.46 15.09
N GLN A 2 3.19 -31.68 16.26
CA GLN A 2 3.05 -33.03 16.86
C GLN A 2 1.82 -33.81 16.35
N GLY A 3 0.86 -33.15 15.70
CA GLY A 3 -0.37 -33.77 15.17
C GLY A 3 -0.35 -34.09 13.67
N ARG A 4 0.79 -33.93 12.99
CA ARG A 4 0.89 -34.16 11.54
C ARG A 4 1.10 -35.65 11.27
N LEU A 5 0.27 -36.24 10.41
CA LEU A 5 0.46 -37.60 9.90
C LEU A 5 1.85 -37.72 9.24
N GLY A 6 2.60 -38.76 9.62
CA GLY A 6 3.90 -39.05 9.04
C GLY A 6 3.77 -39.28 7.53
N LYS A 7 4.59 -38.57 6.75
CA LYS A 7 4.71 -38.77 5.30
C LYS A 7 6.18 -38.79 4.93
N GLU A 8 6.61 -39.79 4.18
CA GLU A 8 7.94 -39.84 3.56
C GLU A 8 7.83 -39.25 2.16
N LEU A 9 8.65 -38.22 1.89
CA LEU A 9 8.75 -37.58 0.59
C LEU A 9 10.12 -37.94 0.01
N TRP A 10 10.15 -38.37 -1.25
CA TRP A 10 11.36 -38.71 -1.99
C TRP A 10 11.30 -38.08 -3.39
N THR A 11 12.46 -37.91 -4.02
CA THR A 11 12.58 -37.39 -5.38
C THR A 11 13.36 -38.37 -6.26
N ALA A 12 12.94 -38.51 -7.52
CA ALA A 12 13.69 -39.24 -8.55
C ALA A 12 14.73 -38.37 -9.25
N GLY A 13 14.79 -37.07 -8.92
CA GLY A 13 15.74 -36.12 -9.49
C GLY A 13 17.16 -36.27 -8.95
N GLU A 14 18.08 -35.58 -9.61
CA GLU A 14 19.48 -35.50 -9.18
C GLU A 14 19.64 -34.57 -7.96
N SER A 15 20.80 -34.65 -7.31
CA SER A 15 21.16 -33.65 -6.28
C SER A 15 21.35 -32.28 -6.94
N GLY A 16 20.48 -31.34 -6.59
CA GLY A 16 20.57 -29.96 -7.06
C GLY A 16 21.54 -29.09 -6.26
N GLU A 17 21.51 -27.79 -6.55
CA GLU A 17 22.27 -26.79 -5.81
C GLU A 17 21.85 -26.72 -4.34
N GLN A 18 22.80 -26.31 -3.48
CA GLN A 18 22.51 -26.13 -2.06
C GLN A 18 21.64 -24.89 -1.84
N ILE A 19 20.72 -24.99 -0.86
CA ILE A 19 19.95 -23.84 -0.41
C ILE A 19 20.92 -22.82 0.20
N SER A 20 20.90 -21.61 -0.35
CA SER A 20 21.74 -20.51 0.10
C SER A 20 20.98 -19.65 1.11
N LEU A 21 21.71 -19.11 2.10
CA LEU A 21 21.19 -18.18 3.09
C LEU A 21 22.00 -16.89 3.03
N TYR A 22 21.30 -15.76 2.88
CA TYR A 22 21.88 -14.44 2.94
C TYR A 22 21.23 -13.65 4.08
N ALA A 23 22.05 -13.00 4.90
CA ALA A 23 21.59 -12.15 5.98
C ALA A 23 21.92 -10.69 5.62
N GLY A 24 20.93 -9.96 5.12
CA GLY A 24 21.06 -8.54 4.78
C GLY A 24 21.21 -7.68 6.03
N PHE A 25 21.83 -6.51 5.88
CA PHE A 25 21.95 -5.53 6.97
C PHE A 25 20.60 -4.87 7.31
N ASN A 26 19.75 -4.69 6.30
CA ASN A 26 18.39 -4.17 6.42
C ASN A 26 17.54 -4.68 5.23
N GLU A 27 16.25 -4.34 5.20
CA GLU A 27 15.30 -4.70 4.13
C GLU A 27 15.74 -4.22 2.73
N GLN A 28 16.39 -3.06 2.63
CA GLN A 28 16.87 -2.52 1.36
C GLN A 28 18.05 -3.32 0.82
N ASP A 29 18.94 -3.77 1.70
CA ASP A 29 20.07 -4.63 1.37
C ASP A 29 19.61 -6.03 0.95
N GLU A 30 18.64 -6.61 1.65
CA GLU A 30 17.98 -7.86 1.25
C GLU A 30 17.35 -7.73 -0.15
N ALA A 31 16.56 -6.69 -0.39
CA ALA A 31 15.91 -6.46 -1.67
C ALA A 31 16.92 -6.27 -2.81
N ARG A 32 17.99 -5.49 -2.59
CA ARG A 32 19.08 -5.33 -3.56
C ARG A 32 19.76 -6.66 -3.87
N TYR A 33 20.08 -7.45 -2.86
CA TYR A 33 20.70 -8.76 -3.05
C TYR A 33 19.80 -9.68 -3.91
N ILE A 34 18.49 -9.72 -3.63
CA ILE A 34 17.54 -10.51 -4.42
C ILE A 34 17.54 -10.07 -5.89
N VAL A 35 17.51 -8.76 -6.15
CA VAL A 35 17.55 -8.22 -7.51
C VAL A 35 18.84 -8.58 -8.22
N GLU A 36 20.00 -8.44 -7.57
CA GLU A 36 21.30 -8.83 -8.14
C GLU A 36 21.36 -10.32 -8.52
N GLN A 37 20.75 -11.20 -7.71
CA GLN A 37 20.66 -12.62 -8.02
C GLN A 37 19.72 -12.91 -9.20
N ILE A 38 18.61 -12.17 -9.33
CA ILE A 38 17.70 -12.27 -10.48
C ILE A 38 18.38 -11.80 -11.77
N GLU A 39 19.16 -10.72 -11.71
CA GLU A 39 19.95 -10.25 -12.85
C GLU A 39 21.01 -11.27 -13.27
N GLN A 40 21.68 -11.92 -12.31
CA GLN A 40 22.61 -13.03 -12.60
C GLN A 40 21.89 -14.22 -13.24
N TRP A 41 20.73 -14.60 -12.71
CA TRP A 41 19.91 -15.69 -13.23
C TRP A 41 19.48 -15.44 -14.68
N THR A 42 19.04 -14.22 -14.99
CA THR A 42 18.65 -13.81 -16.34
C THR A 42 19.86 -13.66 -17.26
N GLY A 43 20.99 -13.16 -16.76
CA GLY A 43 22.26 -13.09 -17.48
C GLY A 43 22.82 -14.46 -17.89
N ALA A 44 22.46 -15.52 -17.16
CA ALA A 44 22.75 -16.91 -17.52
C ALA A 44 21.81 -17.49 -18.60
N GLY A 45 20.85 -16.71 -19.10
CA GLY A 45 19.94 -17.10 -20.19
C GLY A 45 18.57 -17.61 -19.74
N ASN A 46 18.24 -17.54 -18.45
CA ASN A 46 16.92 -17.91 -17.93
C ASN A 46 15.92 -16.75 -18.05
N THR A 47 14.63 -17.08 -18.05
CA THR A 47 13.54 -16.07 -18.13
C THR A 47 13.22 -15.48 -16.75
N ARG A 48 12.77 -14.23 -16.70
CA ARG A 48 12.31 -13.60 -15.44
C ARG A 48 11.11 -14.31 -14.85
N ALA A 49 10.21 -14.82 -15.69
CA ALA A 49 9.04 -15.60 -15.29
C ALA A 49 9.36 -16.91 -14.55
N SER A 50 10.61 -17.37 -14.62
CA SER A 50 11.09 -18.55 -13.88
C SER A 50 11.59 -18.22 -12.46
N ALA A 51 11.64 -16.94 -12.10
CA ALA A 51 12.03 -16.47 -10.78
C ALA A 51 10.81 -15.97 -9.99
N ALA A 52 10.69 -16.41 -8.74
CA ALA A 52 9.66 -15.96 -7.82
C ALA A 52 10.25 -15.44 -6.50
N ILE A 53 9.69 -14.35 -5.99
CA ILE A 53 9.98 -13.80 -4.66
C ILE A 53 8.75 -14.04 -3.79
N LEU A 54 8.94 -14.83 -2.73
CA LEU A 54 7.89 -15.17 -1.78
C LEU A 54 8.12 -14.43 -0.46
N TYR A 55 7.06 -13.83 0.05
CA TYR A 55 7.05 -13.12 1.33
C TYR A 55 5.86 -13.57 2.20
N ARG A 56 5.88 -13.18 3.48
CA ARG A 56 4.81 -13.54 4.43
C ARG A 56 3.60 -12.63 4.28
N SER A 57 3.81 -11.32 4.36
CA SER A 57 2.77 -10.29 4.34
C SER A 57 2.93 -9.40 3.10
N ASN A 58 1.81 -8.87 2.61
CA ASN A 58 1.80 -7.96 1.47
C ASN A 58 2.54 -6.65 1.76
N ALA A 59 2.69 -6.23 3.02
CA ALA A 59 3.44 -5.04 3.39
C ALA A 59 4.91 -5.13 2.91
N GLN A 60 5.52 -6.31 3.01
CA GLN A 60 6.90 -6.57 2.58
C GLN A 60 7.13 -6.36 1.07
N SER A 61 6.07 -6.37 0.24
CA SER A 61 6.25 -6.23 -1.20
C SER A 61 6.79 -4.86 -1.57
N ARG A 62 6.49 -3.79 -0.81
CA ARG A 62 6.89 -2.42 -1.18
C ARG A 62 8.38 -2.30 -1.46
N VAL A 63 9.23 -2.71 -0.53
CA VAL A 63 10.70 -2.58 -0.66
C VAL A 63 11.23 -3.41 -1.82
N LEU A 64 10.64 -4.59 -2.05
CA LEU A 64 10.99 -5.47 -3.17
C LEU A 64 10.57 -4.86 -4.52
N GLU A 65 9.36 -4.30 -4.60
CA GLU A 65 8.84 -3.57 -5.75
C GLU A 65 9.75 -2.38 -6.10
N GLU A 66 10.11 -1.55 -5.12
CA GLU A 66 11.00 -0.41 -5.32
C GLU A 66 12.38 -0.82 -5.83
N ALA A 67 12.96 -1.90 -5.29
CA ALA A 67 14.25 -2.41 -5.75
C ALA A 67 14.19 -2.89 -7.22
N LEU A 68 13.11 -3.57 -7.61
CA LEU A 68 12.88 -4.04 -8.97
C LEU A 68 12.65 -2.87 -9.94
N ILE A 69 11.85 -1.88 -9.55
CA ILE A 69 11.62 -0.65 -10.33
C ILE A 69 12.94 0.07 -10.57
N ARG A 70 13.74 0.26 -9.53
CA ARG A 70 15.05 0.94 -9.61
C ARG A 70 16.01 0.22 -10.55
N ALA A 71 16.00 -1.10 -10.54
CA ALA A 71 16.82 -1.92 -11.42
C ALA A 71 16.19 -2.14 -12.81
N GLN A 72 15.02 -1.55 -13.10
CA GLN A 72 14.28 -1.73 -14.35
C GLN A 72 14.01 -3.21 -14.66
N VAL A 73 13.73 -4.00 -13.63
CA VAL A 73 13.37 -5.42 -13.74
C VAL A 73 11.84 -5.52 -13.73
N PRO A 74 11.20 -5.94 -14.84
CA PRO A 74 9.76 -6.12 -14.88
C PRO A 74 9.30 -7.13 -13.85
N TYR A 75 8.22 -6.81 -13.14
CA TYR A 75 7.67 -7.67 -12.10
C TYR A 75 6.14 -7.71 -12.14
N ARG A 76 5.58 -8.76 -11.53
CA ARG A 76 4.13 -8.95 -11.40
C ARG A 76 3.77 -9.50 -10.03
N ILE A 77 2.75 -8.91 -9.41
CA ILE A 77 2.20 -9.41 -8.16
C ILE A 77 1.11 -10.44 -8.47
N TYR A 78 1.33 -11.68 -8.06
CA TYR A 78 0.38 -12.76 -8.26
C TYR A 78 -0.76 -12.69 -7.23
N GLY A 79 -2.00 -12.55 -7.72
CA GLY A 79 -3.20 -12.54 -6.87
C GLY A 79 -3.33 -11.30 -5.96
N GLY A 80 -2.57 -10.23 -6.24
CA GLY A 80 -2.54 -9.00 -5.44
C GLY A 80 -2.54 -7.72 -6.29
N GLN A 81 -2.44 -6.58 -5.61
CA GLN A 81 -2.30 -5.25 -6.22
C GLN A 81 -0.96 -4.64 -5.82
N ARG A 82 -0.41 -3.78 -6.69
CA ARG A 82 0.78 -2.97 -6.37
C ARG A 82 0.55 -2.17 -5.11
N PHE A 83 1.62 -1.87 -4.37
CA PHE A 83 1.51 -1.19 -3.08
C PHE A 83 0.63 0.07 -3.15
N TYR A 84 0.94 1.00 -4.06
CA TYR A 84 0.20 2.26 -4.21
C TYR A 84 -1.20 2.12 -4.85
N GLU A 85 -1.55 0.95 -5.39
CA GLU A 85 -2.88 0.65 -5.92
C GLU A 85 -3.83 0.08 -4.85
N ARG A 86 -3.33 -0.30 -3.68
CA ARG A 86 -4.16 -0.85 -2.60
C ARG A 86 -5.17 0.18 -2.12
N MET A 87 -6.37 -0.27 -1.75
CA MET A 87 -7.47 0.64 -1.42
C MET A 87 -7.13 1.54 -0.23
N GLU A 88 -6.58 0.96 0.83
CA GLU A 88 -6.16 1.66 2.04
C GLU A 88 -5.08 2.71 1.77
N ILE A 89 -4.11 2.38 0.90
CA ILE A 89 -3.05 3.29 0.48
C ILE A 89 -3.63 4.43 -0.35
N ARG A 90 -4.45 4.13 -1.36
CA ARG A 90 -5.13 5.17 -2.17
C ARG A 90 -6.02 6.09 -1.33
N ASN A 91 -6.62 5.58 -0.26
CA ASN A 91 -7.42 6.38 0.66
C ASN A 91 -6.53 7.31 1.49
N ALA A 92 -5.41 6.83 2.04
CA ALA A 92 -4.43 7.65 2.75
C ALA A 92 -3.83 8.73 1.84
N LEU A 93 -3.38 8.36 0.63
CA LEU A 93 -2.87 9.29 -0.38
C LEU A 93 -3.90 10.35 -0.77
N ALA A 94 -5.19 10.02 -0.83
CA ALA A 94 -6.22 10.99 -1.12
C ALA A 94 -6.40 12.03 0.01
N TYR A 95 -6.29 11.63 1.29
CA TYR A 95 -6.23 12.63 2.37
C TYR A 95 -5.03 13.55 2.21
N LEU A 96 -3.84 12.98 1.98
CA LEU A 96 -2.60 13.75 1.78
C LEU A 96 -2.69 14.71 0.59
N ARG A 97 -3.30 14.30 -0.53
CA ARG A 97 -3.55 15.17 -1.70
C ARG A 97 -4.47 16.35 -1.35
N LEU A 98 -5.45 16.15 -0.47
CA LEU A 98 -6.31 17.26 -0.03
C LEU A 98 -5.50 18.32 0.72
N LEU A 99 -4.51 17.95 1.53
CA LEU A 99 -3.66 18.92 2.24
C LEU A 99 -2.93 19.86 1.26
N LEU A 100 -2.50 19.33 0.10
CA LEU A 100 -1.89 20.17 -0.94
C LEU A 100 -2.91 20.99 -1.75
N SER A 101 -4.04 20.37 -2.12
CA SER A 101 -5.03 21.02 -2.97
C SER A 101 -6.45 20.59 -2.62
N ARG A 102 -7.23 21.56 -2.14
CA ARG A 102 -8.68 21.40 -1.93
C ARG A 102 -9.48 21.30 -3.24
N GLY A 103 -8.86 21.63 -4.38
CA GLY A 103 -9.50 21.55 -5.70
C GLY A 103 -9.52 20.14 -6.30
N ASP A 104 -9.01 19.13 -5.60
CA ASP A 104 -8.91 17.77 -6.07
C ASP A 104 -10.18 16.96 -5.83
N ASP A 105 -11.13 17.10 -6.74
CA ASP A 105 -12.45 16.46 -6.65
C ASP A 105 -12.36 14.93 -6.52
N ALA A 106 -11.37 14.31 -7.18
CA ALA A 106 -11.17 12.86 -7.11
C ALA A 106 -10.74 12.40 -5.71
N ALA A 107 -9.89 13.18 -5.03
CA ALA A 107 -9.54 12.91 -3.64
C ALA A 107 -10.75 13.12 -2.72
N VAL A 108 -11.46 14.26 -2.86
CA VAL A 108 -12.66 14.54 -2.06
C VAL A 108 -13.67 13.39 -2.19
N GLU A 109 -14.03 12.99 -3.40
CA GLU A 109 -15.01 11.91 -3.61
C GLU A 109 -14.58 10.58 -2.97
N ARG A 110 -13.28 10.27 -2.98
CA ARG A 110 -12.76 9.03 -2.41
C ARG A 110 -12.87 9.00 -0.89
N VAL A 111 -12.55 10.11 -0.21
CA VAL A 111 -12.38 10.10 1.24
C VAL A 111 -13.52 10.73 2.03
N ILE A 112 -14.43 11.47 1.37
CA ILE A 112 -15.54 12.17 2.02
C ILE A 112 -16.34 11.28 2.96
N ASN A 113 -16.53 10.00 2.59
CA ASN A 113 -17.24 9.02 3.41
C ASN A 113 -16.40 7.76 3.72
N THR A 114 -15.07 7.87 3.67
CA THR A 114 -14.14 6.81 4.06
C THR A 114 -13.13 7.33 5.09
N PRO A 115 -13.25 7.02 6.40
CA PRO A 115 -14.28 6.17 7.03
C PRO A 115 -15.73 6.72 6.95
N PRO A 116 -16.77 5.91 7.19
CA PRO A 116 -18.16 6.34 7.10
C PRO A 116 -18.49 7.51 8.05
N ARG A 117 -18.96 8.64 7.47
CA ARG A 117 -19.36 9.86 8.19
C ARG A 117 -20.86 10.13 8.13
N GLY A 118 -21.62 9.22 7.52
CA GLY A 118 -23.06 9.40 7.33
C GLY A 118 -23.42 10.33 6.17
N ILE A 119 -22.48 10.58 5.26
CA ILE A 119 -22.70 11.32 4.01
C ILE A 119 -23.22 10.34 2.97
N GLY A 120 -24.55 10.35 2.75
CA GLY A 120 -25.21 9.42 1.82
C GLY A 120 -25.12 9.86 0.36
N GLY A 121 -25.44 8.95 -0.57
CA GLY A 121 -25.39 9.22 -2.01
C GLY A 121 -26.20 10.44 -2.45
N LYS A 122 -27.43 10.61 -1.93
CA LYS A 122 -28.27 11.80 -2.22
C LYS A 122 -27.62 13.12 -1.81
N THR A 123 -26.96 13.14 -0.65
CA THR A 123 -26.23 14.32 -0.18
C THR A 123 -25.09 14.65 -1.16
N LEU A 124 -24.32 13.64 -1.55
CA LEU A 124 -23.22 13.80 -2.48
C LEU A 124 -23.70 14.24 -3.87
N ASP A 125 -24.84 13.73 -4.34
CA ASP A 125 -25.42 14.12 -5.62
C ASP A 125 -25.86 15.59 -5.64
N MET A 126 -26.44 16.09 -4.55
CA MET A 126 -26.78 17.52 -4.41
C MET A 126 -25.53 18.40 -4.38
N VAL A 127 -24.47 17.97 -3.70
CA VAL A 127 -23.18 18.68 -3.70
C VAL A 127 -22.57 18.68 -5.11
N ARG A 128 -22.61 17.56 -5.84
CA ARG A 128 -22.16 17.47 -7.24
C ARG A 128 -22.97 18.38 -8.16
N GLU A 129 -24.28 18.47 -7.97
CA GLU A 129 -25.15 19.36 -8.73
C GLU A 129 -24.81 20.83 -8.46
N CYS A 130 -24.54 21.19 -7.20
CA CYS A 130 -24.04 22.51 -6.83
C CYS A 130 -22.69 22.82 -7.51
N ALA A 131 -21.74 21.88 -7.46
CA ALA A 131 -20.44 22.00 -8.11
C ALA A 131 -20.56 22.26 -9.62
N ARG A 132 -21.37 21.43 -10.32
CA ARG A 132 -21.59 21.55 -11.76
C ARG A 132 -22.33 22.83 -12.14
N SER A 133 -23.40 23.19 -11.42
CA SER A 133 -24.22 24.37 -11.76
C SER A 133 -23.48 25.69 -11.57
N ARG A 134 -22.48 25.71 -10.67
CA ARG A 134 -21.68 26.91 -10.37
C ARG A 134 -20.28 26.87 -10.97
N GLU A 135 -19.92 25.77 -11.64
CA GLU A 135 -18.58 25.54 -12.20
C GLU A 135 -17.47 25.73 -11.16
N ILE A 136 -17.70 25.21 -9.94
CA ILE A 136 -16.74 25.26 -8.83
C ILE A 136 -16.28 23.85 -8.43
N PRO A 137 -15.06 23.70 -7.87
CA PRO A 137 -14.60 22.43 -7.33
C PRO A 137 -15.54 21.90 -6.24
N LEU A 138 -15.53 20.58 -6.04
CA LEU A 138 -16.42 19.87 -5.12
C LEU A 138 -16.26 20.37 -3.68
N TRP A 139 -15.04 20.68 -3.25
CA TRP A 139 -14.78 21.29 -1.94
C TRP A 139 -15.53 22.63 -1.77
N ASN A 140 -15.44 23.50 -2.76
CA ASN A 140 -16.13 24.79 -2.72
C ASN A 140 -17.65 24.59 -2.71
N ALA A 141 -18.16 23.63 -3.47
CA ALA A 141 -19.57 23.27 -3.43
C ALA A 141 -20.03 22.77 -2.04
N ILE A 142 -19.21 21.98 -1.34
CA ILE A 142 -19.48 21.57 0.05
C ILE A 142 -19.62 22.81 0.93
N THR A 143 -18.65 23.73 0.88
CA THR A 143 -18.69 24.94 1.71
C THR A 143 -19.89 25.85 1.38
N ALA A 144 -20.26 25.95 0.10
CA ALA A 144 -21.42 26.74 -0.32
C ALA A 144 -22.74 26.15 0.17
N VAL A 145 -22.91 24.83 0.03
CA VAL A 145 -24.13 24.13 0.50
C VAL A 145 -24.27 24.21 2.02
N ILE A 146 -23.15 24.19 2.76
CA ILE A 146 -23.11 24.44 4.21
C ILE A 146 -23.57 25.87 4.52
N ALA A 147 -22.95 26.87 3.89
CA ALA A 147 -23.24 28.28 4.14
C ALA A 147 -24.70 28.65 3.82
N GLU A 148 -25.26 28.05 2.77
CA GLU A 148 -26.64 28.30 2.32
C GLU A 148 -27.69 27.43 3.03
N GLN A 149 -27.27 26.50 3.88
CA GLN A 149 -28.16 25.56 4.56
C GLN A 149 -29.06 24.78 3.58
N ALA A 150 -28.52 24.43 2.40
CA ALA A 150 -29.28 23.86 1.29
C ALA A 150 -29.55 22.34 1.43
N LEU A 151 -29.24 21.75 2.59
CA LEU A 151 -29.41 20.33 2.90
C LEU A 151 -30.07 20.12 4.27
N PRO A 152 -30.62 18.93 4.56
CA PRO A 152 -31.08 18.60 5.91
C PRO A 152 -29.97 18.70 6.95
N ALA A 153 -30.31 19.12 8.18
CA ALA A 153 -29.35 19.36 9.28
C ALA A 153 -28.35 18.22 9.53
N ARG A 154 -28.79 16.95 9.42
CA ARG A 154 -27.91 15.79 9.57
C ARG A 154 -26.82 15.72 8.47
N ALA A 155 -27.19 16.03 7.23
CA ALA A 155 -26.24 16.03 6.11
C ALA A 155 -25.28 17.22 6.22
N LEU A 156 -25.78 18.39 6.63
CA LEU A 156 -24.96 19.56 6.89
C LEU A 156 -23.92 19.29 7.98
N GLY A 157 -24.34 18.78 9.14
CA GLY A 157 -23.41 18.46 10.23
C GLY A 157 -22.35 17.42 9.85
N ALA A 158 -22.68 16.45 8.98
CA ALA A 158 -21.70 15.49 8.47
C ALA A 158 -20.68 16.14 7.51
N LEU A 159 -21.13 17.06 6.65
CA LEU A 159 -20.24 17.82 5.77
C LEU A 159 -19.37 18.82 6.55
N GLU A 160 -19.93 19.51 7.54
CA GLU A 160 -19.20 20.39 8.46
C GLU A 160 -18.11 19.63 9.19
N GLY A 161 -18.41 18.44 9.72
CA GLY A 161 -17.42 17.59 10.38
C GLY A 161 -16.31 17.12 9.43
N PHE A 162 -16.62 16.84 8.17
CA PHE A 162 -15.61 16.50 7.17
C PHE A 162 -14.69 17.69 6.85
N VAL A 163 -15.26 18.89 6.65
CA VAL A 163 -14.48 20.10 6.40
C VAL A 163 -13.59 20.43 7.59
N ALA A 164 -14.13 20.35 8.82
CA ALA A 164 -13.38 20.59 10.05
C ALA A 164 -12.19 19.63 10.18
N LEU A 165 -12.42 18.32 10.00
CA LEU A 165 -11.35 17.32 10.03
C LEU A 165 -10.21 17.65 9.07
N ILE A 166 -10.54 17.97 7.82
CA ILE A 166 -9.54 18.22 6.79
C ILE A 166 -8.76 19.51 7.05
N ASN A 167 -9.39 20.53 7.65
CA ASN A 167 -8.71 21.76 8.08
C ASN A 167 -7.82 21.51 9.32
N GLU A 168 -8.28 20.69 10.27
CA GLU A 168 -7.49 20.30 11.44
C GLU A 168 -6.24 19.54 11.03
N LEU A 169 -6.36 18.57 10.11
CA LEU A 169 -5.22 17.83 9.56
C LEU A 169 -4.21 18.76 8.90
N ASP A 170 -4.66 19.74 8.12
CA ASP A 170 -3.81 20.71 7.43
C ASP A 170 -2.99 21.55 8.42
N SER A 171 -3.70 22.24 9.32
CA SER A 171 -3.06 23.10 10.33
C SER A 171 -2.19 22.33 11.33
N GLY A 172 -2.46 21.04 11.53
CA GLY A 172 -1.67 20.18 12.41
C GLY A 172 -0.37 19.67 11.77
N THR A 173 -0.11 19.96 10.50
CA THR A 173 1.01 19.38 9.74
C THR A 173 2.10 20.37 9.30
N ASP A 174 1.92 21.67 9.52
CA ASP A 174 2.81 22.73 9.00
C ASP A 174 4.29 22.60 9.40
N GLU A 175 4.57 22.12 10.61
CA GLU A 175 5.94 22.01 11.16
C GLU A 175 6.45 20.57 11.26
N LEU A 176 5.71 19.61 10.71
CA LEU A 176 6.02 18.19 10.83
C LEU A 176 6.94 17.71 9.69
N SER A 177 7.76 16.71 9.99
CA SER A 177 8.48 15.95 8.96
C SER A 177 7.51 15.14 8.09
N LEU A 178 7.94 14.71 6.90
CA LEU A 178 7.08 13.94 5.99
C LEU A 178 6.50 12.66 6.63
N GLU A 179 7.32 11.92 7.40
CA GLU A 179 6.89 10.75 8.18
C GLU A 179 5.75 11.12 9.14
N GLU A 180 5.95 12.17 9.93
CA GLU A 180 4.98 12.65 10.93
C GLU A 180 3.70 13.18 10.27
N VAL A 181 3.79 13.84 9.10
CA VAL A 181 2.61 14.25 8.32
C VAL A 181 1.78 13.05 7.90
N VAL A 182 2.43 12.03 7.33
CA VAL A 182 1.74 10.82 6.86
C VAL A 182 1.11 10.07 8.04
N GLU A 183 1.84 9.91 9.14
CA GLU A 183 1.35 9.28 10.35
C GLU A 183 0.15 10.05 10.94
N GLN A 184 0.26 11.38 11.09
CA GLN A 184 -0.78 12.22 11.64
C GLN A 184 -2.05 12.21 10.79
N VAL A 185 -1.92 12.19 9.46
CA VAL A 185 -3.07 12.07 8.55
C VAL A 185 -3.76 10.71 8.68
N ILE A 186 -2.99 9.62 8.74
CA ILE A 186 -3.53 8.26 8.88
C ILE A 186 -4.29 8.11 10.21
N GLN A 187 -3.71 8.60 11.31
CA GLN A 187 -4.32 8.56 12.63
C GLN A 187 -5.51 9.53 12.76
N GLY A 188 -5.35 10.79 12.35
CA GLY A 188 -6.38 11.81 12.46
C GLY A 188 -7.59 11.53 11.58
N ALA A 189 -7.41 10.91 10.41
CA ALA A 189 -8.52 10.42 9.59
C ALA A 189 -9.18 9.13 10.13
N SER A 190 -8.65 8.57 11.22
CA SER A 190 -9.07 7.32 11.86
C SER A 190 -9.05 6.11 10.91
N LEU A 191 -8.07 6.05 10.00
CA LEU A 191 -7.96 4.96 9.03
C LEU A 191 -7.55 3.65 9.69
N ILE A 192 -6.67 3.71 10.70
CA ILE A 192 -6.22 2.54 11.45
C ILE A 192 -7.41 1.90 12.18
N GLU A 193 -8.14 2.66 12.98
CA GLU A 193 -9.30 2.16 13.72
C GLU A 193 -10.43 1.70 12.79
N PHE A 194 -10.54 2.31 11.60
CA PHE A 194 -11.50 1.90 10.60
C PHE A 194 -11.19 0.51 10.04
N TYR A 195 -9.94 0.25 9.62
CA TYR A 195 -9.56 -1.05 9.06
C TYR A 195 -9.36 -2.13 10.12
N GLN A 196 -8.95 -1.78 11.34
CA GLN A 196 -8.87 -2.72 12.47
C GLN A 196 -10.22 -3.36 12.82
N LYS A 197 -11.35 -2.69 12.53
CA LYS A 197 -12.69 -3.25 12.72
C LYS A 197 -13.05 -4.33 11.71
N GLU A 198 -12.32 -4.44 10.60
CA GLU A 198 -12.51 -5.51 9.61
C GLU A 198 -12.05 -6.85 10.20
N LYS A 199 -12.93 -7.87 10.15
CA LYS A 199 -12.64 -9.17 10.77
C LYS A 199 -11.61 -9.96 9.96
N GLY A 200 -10.72 -10.66 10.67
CA GLY A 200 -9.77 -11.60 10.10
C GLY A 200 -8.46 -10.94 9.65
N GLU A 201 -7.65 -11.69 8.90
CA GLU A 201 -6.31 -11.26 8.47
C GLU A 201 -6.32 -10.05 7.51
N LYS A 202 -7.46 -9.77 6.87
CA LYS A 202 -7.60 -8.65 5.94
C LYS A 202 -7.47 -7.29 6.63
N GLY A 203 -8.13 -7.09 7.77
CA GLY A 203 -8.06 -5.82 8.50
C GLY A 203 -6.63 -5.53 8.97
N GLN A 204 -5.97 -6.57 9.50
CA GLN A 204 -4.58 -6.50 9.93
C GLN A 204 -3.63 -6.18 8.76
N ALA A 205 -3.77 -6.85 7.62
CA ALA A 205 -2.94 -6.58 6.45
C ALA A 205 -3.10 -5.14 5.93
N ARG A 206 -4.30 -4.53 6.03
CA ARG A 206 -4.50 -3.13 5.65
C ARG A 206 -3.80 -2.17 6.61
N VAL A 207 -3.80 -2.49 7.91
CA VAL A 207 -3.09 -1.69 8.93
C VAL A 207 -1.58 -1.77 8.70
N GLU A 208 -1.04 -2.97 8.47
CA GLU A 208 0.37 -3.17 8.12
C GLU A 208 0.75 -2.38 6.86
N ASN A 209 -0.12 -2.35 5.84
CA ASN A 209 0.12 -1.55 4.65
C ASN A 209 0.17 -0.04 4.95
N LEU A 210 -0.66 0.47 5.87
CA LEU A 210 -0.63 1.87 6.27
C LEU A 210 0.64 2.21 7.08
N GLU A 211 1.09 1.31 7.94
CA GLU A 211 2.37 1.45 8.66
C GLU A 211 3.56 1.43 7.69
N GLU A 212 3.47 0.61 6.64
CA GLU A 212 4.46 0.58 5.57
C GLU A 212 4.49 1.90 4.77
N LEU A 213 3.35 2.58 4.63
CA LEU A 213 3.29 3.90 3.98
C LEU A 213 4.02 4.97 4.81
N VAL A 214 3.91 4.91 6.14
CA VAL A 214 4.68 5.78 7.05
C VAL A 214 6.17 5.48 6.93
N SER A 215 6.55 4.20 6.86
CA SER A 215 7.94 3.79 6.65
C SER A 215 8.50 4.26 5.30
N ALA A 216 7.68 4.22 4.24
CA ALA A 216 8.04 4.76 2.93
C ALA A 216 8.29 6.27 3.00
N ALA A 217 7.41 7.01 3.68
CA ALA A 217 7.54 8.46 3.90
C ALA A 217 8.81 8.82 4.68
N LYS A 218 9.20 8.00 5.66
CA LYS A 218 10.46 8.15 6.42
C LYS A 218 11.70 7.96 5.54
N GLN A 219 11.66 6.96 4.65
CA GLN A 219 12.78 6.63 3.77
C GLN A 219 12.88 7.54 2.55
N PHE A 220 11.81 8.28 2.25
CA PHE A 220 11.75 9.19 1.12
C PHE A 220 12.73 10.35 1.30
N VAL A 221 13.62 10.50 0.33
CA VAL A 221 14.55 11.62 0.26
C VAL A 221 14.02 12.56 -0.82
N ALA A 222 13.54 13.73 -0.41
CA ALA A 222 13.14 14.78 -1.33
C ALA A 222 14.34 15.23 -2.18
N GLY A 223 14.11 15.42 -3.46
CA GLY A 223 15.07 16.01 -4.38
C GLY A 223 15.31 17.48 -4.10
N GLU A 224 16.27 18.06 -4.82
CA GLU A 224 16.62 19.49 -4.72
C GLU A 224 15.57 20.45 -5.36
N ASP A 225 14.42 19.92 -5.78
CA ASP A 225 13.34 20.69 -6.39
C ASP A 225 12.70 21.68 -5.40
N GLU A 226 12.18 22.81 -5.91
CA GLU A 226 11.46 23.82 -5.11
C GLU A 226 10.10 23.34 -4.56
N LEU A 227 9.67 22.12 -4.90
CA LEU A 227 8.40 21.56 -4.45
C LEU A 227 8.48 21.09 -2.99
N PRO A 228 7.39 21.25 -2.19
CA PRO A 228 7.34 20.70 -0.84
C PRO A 228 7.56 19.18 -0.82
N PRO A 229 8.23 18.62 0.22
CA PRO A 229 8.50 17.18 0.32
C PRO A 229 7.26 16.29 0.14
N LEU A 230 6.12 16.71 0.69
CA LEU A 230 4.85 15.99 0.53
C LEU A 230 4.40 15.92 -0.93
N GLN A 231 4.58 17.00 -1.69
CA GLN A 231 4.22 17.02 -3.11
C GLN A 231 5.13 16.09 -3.91
N GLN A 232 6.44 16.16 -3.67
CA GLN A 232 7.40 15.26 -4.33
C GLN A 232 7.11 13.78 -4.02
N PHE A 233 6.75 13.46 -2.77
CA PHE A 233 6.37 12.11 -2.38
C PHE A 233 5.11 11.62 -3.11
N LEU A 234 4.08 12.46 -3.20
CA LEU A 234 2.84 12.11 -3.90
C LEU A 234 3.06 11.94 -5.41
N ASP A 235 3.92 12.74 -6.02
CA ASP A 235 4.30 12.63 -7.43
C ASP A 235 5.07 11.31 -7.68
N SER A 236 6.03 10.97 -6.80
CA SER A 236 6.74 9.68 -6.85
C SER A 236 5.77 8.49 -6.74
N ALA A 237 4.87 8.52 -5.76
CA ALA A 237 3.87 7.47 -5.56
C ALA A 237 2.92 7.32 -6.77
N ALA A 238 2.60 8.41 -7.46
CA ALA A 238 1.77 8.39 -8.67
C ALA A 238 2.51 7.75 -9.86
N LEU A 239 3.80 8.01 -10.02
CA LEU A 239 4.64 7.38 -11.05
C LEU A 239 4.75 5.87 -10.84
N ASP A 240 5.01 5.44 -9.59
CA ASP A 240 5.13 4.03 -9.22
C ASP A 240 3.81 3.26 -9.44
N ALA A 241 2.67 3.93 -9.26
CA ALA A 241 1.35 3.35 -9.54
C ALA A 241 1.05 3.19 -11.05
N GLY A 242 1.64 4.02 -11.92
CA GLY A 242 1.31 4.10 -13.34
C GLY A 242 2.02 3.09 -14.24
N ASP A 243 3.35 2.98 -14.13
CA ASP A 243 4.18 2.51 -15.26
C ASP A 243 4.93 1.17 -15.03
N ALA A 244 4.84 0.57 -13.84
CA ALA A 244 5.78 -0.50 -13.44
C ALA A 244 5.30 -1.96 -13.55
N GLN A 245 4.01 -2.25 -13.79
CA GLN A 245 3.56 -3.64 -13.89
C GLN A 245 3.68 -4.16 -15.31
N ALA A 246 4.35 -5.30 -15.40
CA ALA A 246 4.50 -6.02 -16.65
C ALA A 246 3.13 -6.42 -17.23
N ASP A 247 2.99 -6.30 -18.56
CA ASP A 247 1.80 -6.74 -19.27
C ASP A 247 1.58 -8.26 -19.08
N GLU A 248 0.36 -8.76 -19.35
CA GLU A 248 0.00 -10.16 -19.08
C GLU A 248 0.93 -11.19 -19.76
N HIS A 249 1.63 -10.77 -20.82
CA HIS A 249 2.54 -11.59 -21.62
C HIS A 249 4.00 -11.14 -21.57
N GLU A 250 4.32 -10.17 -20.72
CA GLU A 250 5.69 -9.71 -20.55
C GLU A 250 6.48 -10.63 -19.60
N ASP A 251 7.74 -10.88 -19.94
CA ASP A 251 8.63 -11.71 -19.11
C ASP A 251 9.01 -10.96 -17.82
N SER A 252 8.43 -11.38 -16.70
CA SER A 252 8.52 -10.65 -15.42
C SER A 252 8.74 -11.56 -14.21
N VAL A 253 9.42 -11.03 -13.19
CA VAL A 253 9.58 -11.71 -11.89
C VAL A 253 8.23 -11.83 -11.18
N GLN A 254 7.97 -12.97 -10.53
CA GLN A 254 6.71 -13.21 -9.83
C GLN A 254 6.82 -12.87 -8.34
N LEU A 255 6.07 -11.89 -7.86
CA LEU A 255 5.98 -11.52 -6.45
C LEU A 255 4.69 -12.08 -5.86
N MET A 256 4.77 -12.77 -4.73
CA MET A 256 3.56 -13.31 -4.10
C MET A 256 3.74 -13.63 -2.63
N THR A 257 2.62 -13.72 -1.92
CA THR A 257 2.65 -14.29 -0.57
C THR A 257 2.86 -15.80 -0.63
N LEU A 258 3.42 -16.38 0.43
CA LEU A 258 3.53 -17.83 0.56
C LEU A 258 2.18 -18.56 0.47
N HIS A 259 1.07 -17.93 0.89
CA HIS A 259 -0.26 -18.52 0.75
C HIS A 259 -0.71 -18.61 -0.72
N SER A 260 -0.42 -17.57 -1.51
CA SER A 260 -0.76 -17.52 -2.94
C SER A 260 0.11 -18.43 -3.81
N ALA A 261 1.28 -18.86 -3.33
CA ALA A 261 2.17 -19.77 -4.06
C ALA A 261 1.68 -21.23 -4.11
N LYS A 262 0.57 -21.55 -3.44
CA LYS A 262 0.07 -22.94 -3.36
C LYS A 262 -0.26 -23.50 -4.75
N GLY A 263 0.45 -24.57 -5.11
CA GLY A 263 0.26 -25.27 -6.38
C GLY A 263 1.04 -24.66 -7.56
N LEU A 264 1.92 -23.70 -7.28
CA LEU A 264 2.85 -23.15 -8.26
C LEU A 264 4.26 -23.71 -8.01
N GLU A 265 5.08 -23.70 -9.04
CA GLU A 265 6.48 -24.10 -9.00
C GLU A 265 7.32 -23.17 -9.86
N PHE A 266 8.53 -22.85 -9.39
CA PHE A 266 9.47 -21.96 -10.06
C PHE A 266 10.88 -22.54 -9.94
N PRO A 267 11.70 -22.48 -11.01
CA PRO A 267 13.10 -22.87 -10.94
C PRO A 267 13.91 -22.10 -9.90
N LEU A 268 13.71 -20.78 -9.79
CA LEU A 268 14.37 -19.93 -8.80
C LEU A 268 13.33 -19.35 -7.84
N VAL A 269 13.53 -19.56 -6.54
CA VAL A 269 12.64 -19.08 -5.48
C VAL A 269 13.45 -18.38 -4.40
N PHE A 270 13.06 -17.14 -4.10
CA PHE A 270 13.52 -16.39 -2.94
C PHE A 270 12.47 -16.44 -1.84
N LEU A 271 12.89 -16.68 -0.60
CA LEU A 271 12.07 -16.49 0.59
C LEU A 271 12.61 -15.26 1.32
N ALA A 272 11.88 -14.13 1.25
CA ALA A 272 12.29 -12.86 1.82
C ALA A 272 11.73 -12.65 3.24
N GLY A 273 12.46 -11.93 4.09
CA GLY A 273 12.06 -11.60 5.46
C GLY A 273 11.95 -12.83 6.36
N MET A 274 12.96 -13.70 6.31
CA MET A 274 13.05 -14.91 7.14
C MET A 274 13.49 -14.57 8.58
N GLU A 275 12.68 -13.77 9.27
CA GLU A 275 12.98 -13.17 10.58
C GLU A 275 11.98 -13.58 11.65
N GLU A 276 12.40 -13.59 12.92
CA GLU A 276 11.45 -13.80 14.04
C GLU A 276 10.38 -12.69 14.06
N ASN A 277 9.13 -13.07 14.38
CA ASN A 277 7.92 -12.23 14.36
C ASN A 277 7.33 -11.95 12.97
N LEU A 278 8.08 -12.18 11.89
CA LEU A 278 7.60 -12.13 10.51
C LEU A 278 7.41 -13.56 9.97
N PHE A 279 8.42 -14.40 10.15
CA PHE A 279 8.46 -15.81 9.75
C PHE A 279 9.11 -16.69 10.83
N PRO A 280 8.36 -17.16 11.86
CA PRO A 280 6.90 -17.20 11.97
C PRO A 280 6.28 -15.87 12.41
N HIS A 281 5.08 -15.60 11.89
CA HIS A 281 4.32 -14.41 12.22
C HIS A 281 4.03 -14.34 13.73
N ARG A 282 4.11 -13.15 14.33
CA ARG A 282 3.89 -12.93 15.76
C ARG A 282 2.58 -13.55 16.28
N MET A 283 1.52 -13.52 15.48
CA MET A 283 0.24 -14.15 15.85
C MET A 283 0.31 -15.68 15.96
N SER A 284 1.14 -16.35 15.17
CA SER A 284 1.31 -17.81 15.27
C SER A 284 2.09 -18.20 16.52
N ILE A 285 2.86 -17.27 17.09
CA ILE A 285 3.55 -17.41 18.38
C ILE A 285 2.57 -17.18 19.53
N GLU A 286 1.69 -16.17 19.42
CA GLU A 286 0.71 -15.82 20.46
C GLU A 286 -0.52 -16.75 20.49
N GLU A 287 -0.96 -17.28 19.34
CA GLU A 287 -2.07 -18.25 19.21
C GLU A 287 -1.68 -19.44 18.29
N PRO A 288 -1.18 -20.56 18.86
CA PRO A 288 -0.84 -21.74 18.09
C PRO A 288 -2.10 -22.45 17.57
N GLY A 289 -2.64 -21.96 16.45
CA GLY A 289 -3.86 -22.48 15.81
C GLY A 289 -4.44 -21.61 14.68
N ARG A 290 -4.01 -20.36 14.55
CA ARG A 290 -4.33 -19.48 13.40
C ARG A 290 -3.22 -19.53 12.36
N LEU A 291 -3.27 -20.53 11.50
CA LEU A 291 -2.57 -20.60 10.20
C LEU A 291 -3.55 -21.15 9.16
#